data_AF-A0A958W1N5-F1
#
_entry.id   AF-A0A958W1N5-F1
#
_cell.length_a   1.000
_cell.length_b   1.000
_cell.length_c   1.000
_cell.angle_alpha   90.00
_cell.angle_beta   90.00
_cell.angle_gamma   90.00
#
_symmetry.space_group_name_H-M   'P 1'
#
loop_
_entity.id
_entity.type
_entity.pdbx_description
1 polymer ?
#
loop_
_entity_poly.entity_id
_entity_poly.type
_entity_poly.pdbx_seq_one_letter_code
_entity_poly.pdbx_strand_id
1 'polypeptide(L)'
;MVKLLFYWGARVIAALILLQTLFFKFSGSAESVYIFSTVGMEPWGRIGIGVLELLAALLLLITSVSWIGALLSLGLMLGAIGMHLTLLGIVVQGDGGYLFILAVVVVICSVFVLWTDRERAIAFLESLKS
;
A
#
# COMPACT_ATOMS: atom_id res chain seq x y z
N MET A 1 -23.82 -10.70 5.46
CA MET A 1 -23.89 -9.24 5.22
C MET A 1 -22.73 -8.48 5.88
N VAL A 2 -22.60 -8.53 7.20
CA VAL A 2 -21.55 -7.81 7.96
C VAL A 2 -20.11 -8.13 7.51
N LYS A 3 -19.77 -9.41 7.33
CA LYS A 3 -18.43 -9.82 6.83
C LYS A 3 -18.08 -9.24 5.46
N LEU A 4 -19.08 -9.13 4.56
CA LEU A 4 -18.90 -8.58 3.22
C LEU A 4 -18.67 -7.06 3.27
N LEU A 5 -19.36 -6.36 4.18
CA LEU A 5 -19.16 -4.93 4.41
C LEU A 5 -17.74 -4.64 4.92
N PHE A 6 -17.26 -5.39 5.91
CA PHE A 6 -15.88 -5.23 6.41
C PHE A 6 -14.83 -5.55 5.32
N TYR A 7 -15.06 -6.60 4.55
CA TYR A 7 -14.18 -6.97 3.43
C TYR A 7 -14.07 -5.87 2.37
N TRP A 8 -15.21 -5.35 1.89
CA TRP A 8 -15.19 -4.24 0.94
C TRP A 8 -14.68 -2.94 1.56
N GLY A 9 -15.01 -2.68 2.82
CA GLY A 9 -14.52 -1.52 3.57
C GLY A 9 -12.99 -1.49 3.61
N ALA A 10 -12.35 -2.59 3.99
CA ALA A 10 -10.89 -2.69 4.03
C ALA A 10 -10.25 -2.45 2.65
N ARG A 11 -10.84 -3.01 1.59
CA ARG A 11 -10.34 -2.85 0.21
C ARG A 11 -10.45 -1.41 -0.27
N VAL A 12 -11.60 -0.77 -0.03
CA VAL A 12 -11.85 0.62 -0.44
C VAL A 12 -10.99 1.59 0.38
N ILE A 13 -10.89 1.40 1.70
CA ILE A 13 -10.04 2.25 2.56
C ILE A 13 -8.58 2.18 2.10
N ALA A 14 -8.03 0.98 1.91
CA ALA A 14 -6.66 0.82 1.44
C ALA A 14 -6.45 1.44 0.06
N ALA A 15 -7.34 1.18 -0.89
CA ALA A 15 -7.24 1.73 -2.25
C ALA A 15 -7.32 3.26 -2.25
N LEU A 16 -8.22 3.86 -1.47
CA LEU A 16 -8.35 5.32 -1.37
C LEU A 16 -7.10 5.96 -0.78
N ILE A 17 -6.53 5.38 0.28
CA ILE A 17 -5.29 5.89 0.89
C ILE A 17 -4.14 5.84 -0.12
N LEU A 18 -3.96 4.69 -0.80
CA LEU A 18 -2.93 4.55 -1.84
C LEU A 18 -3.11 5.60 -2.93
N LEU A 19 -4.32 5.71 -3.51
CA LEU A 19 -4.63 6.68 -4.56
C LEU A 19 -4.41 8.13 -4.12
N GLN A 20 -4.75 8.48 -2.88
CA GLN A 20 -4.50 9.80 -2.33
C GLN A 20 -3.00 10.11 -2.29
N THR A 21 -2.16 9.16 -1.85
CA THR A 21 -0.70 9.35 -1.79
C THR A 21 -0.04 9.50 -3.16
N LEU A 22 -0.64 8.91 -4.21
CA LEU A 22 -0.15 9.03 -5.58
C LEU A 22 -0.16 10.47 -6.08
N PHE A 23 -1.15 11.27 -5.68
CA PHE A 23 -1.22 12.67 -6.09
C PHE A 23 0.05 13.41 -5.68
N PHE A 24 0.50 13.25 -4.43
CA PHE A 24 1.73 13.86 -3.92
C PHE A 24 2.98 13.31 -4.61
N LYS A 25 3.02 11.99 -4.87
CA LYS A 25 4.14 11.35 -5.56
C LYS A 25 4.26 11.82 -7.00
N PHE A 26 3.20 11.80 -7.80
CA PHE A 26 3.29 12.16 -9.22
C PHE A 26 3.35 13.66 -9.48
N SER A 27 2.76 14.49 -8.61
CA SER A 27 2.94 15.95 -8.67
C SER A 27 4.34 16.41 -8.27
N GLY A 28 5.12 15.55 -7.59
CA GLY A 28 6.44 15.91 -7.09
C GLY A 28 6.35 16.94 -5.96
N SER A 29 5.41 16.75 -5.03
CA SER A 29 5.28 17.63 -3.86
C SER A 29 6.61 17.70 -3.09
N ALA A 30 6.88 18.85 -2.46
CA ALA A 30 8.13 19.05 -1.73
C ALA A 30 8.37 17.97 -0.66
N GLU A 31 7.30 17.55 0.02
CA GLU A 31 7.34 16.45 1.00
C GLU A 31 7.70 15.11 0.34
N SER A 32 7.07 14.77 -0.79
CA SER A 32 7.38 13.53 -1.50
C SER A 32 8.81 13.53 -2.03
N VAL A 33 9.28 14.64 -2.61
CA VAL A 33 10.66 14.76 -3.09
C VAL A 33 11.65 14.65 -1.94
N TYR A 34 11.35 15.25 -0.78
CA TYR A 34 12.16 15.14 0.43
C TYR A 34 12.29 13.68 0.87
N ILE A 35 11.18 12.96 1.04
CA ILE A 35 11.18 11.55 1.48
C ILE A 35 12.07 10.70 0.57
N PHE A 36 11.84 10.77 -0.74
CA PHE A 36 12.58 9.93 -1.70
C PHE A 36 14.03 10.37 -1.88
N SER A 37 14.35 11.65 -1.68
CA SER A 37 15.74 12.12 -1.66
C SER A 37 16.48 11.63 -0.42
N THR A 38 15.84 11.67 0.75
CA THR A 38 16.42 11.20 2.02
C THR A 38 16.74 9.71 1.99
N VAL A 39 15.89 8.89 1.35
CA VAL A 39 16.16 7.45 1.20
C VAL A 39 17.01 7.11 -0.02
N GLY A 40 17.49 8.11 -0.77
CA GLY A 40 18.38 7.92 -1.92
C GLY A 40 17.72 7.30 -3.16
N MET A 41 16.40 7.44 -3.29
CA MET A 41 15.60 6.80 -4.34
C MET A 41 14.96 7.80 -5.32
N GLU A 42 15.17 9.11 -5.15
CA GLU A 42 14.63 10.12 -6.07
C GLU A 42 15.39 10.15 -7.42
N PRO A 43 14.72 10.32 -8.58
CA PRO A 43 13.26 10.36 -8.80
C PRO A 43 12.62 9.01 -9.11
N TRP A 44 13.44 8.02 -9.50
CA TRP A 44 12.97 6.77 -10.07
C TRP A 44 12.18 5.92 -9.07
N GLY A 45 12.59 5.91 -7.80
CA GLY A 45 11.86 5.24 -6.75
C GLY A 45 10.54 5.92 -6.43
N ARG A 46 10.45 7.26 -6.45
CA ARG A 46 9.18 7.97 -6.25
C ARG A 46 8.16 7.58 -7.30
N ILE A 47 8.56 7.66 -8.57
CA ILE A 47 7.68 7.32 -9.69
C ILE A 47 7.38 5.83 -9.73
N GLY A 48 8.40 4.98 -9.56
CA GLY A 48 8.27 3.52 -9.59
C GLY A 48 7.36 2.99 -8.49
N ILE A 49 7.56 3.43 -7.24
CA ILE A 49 6.68 3.07 -6.12
C ILE A 49 5.27 3.61 -6.37
N GLY A 50 5.13 4.84 -6.89
CA GLY A 50 3.82 5.38 -7.26
C GLY A 50 3.09 4.51 -8.29
N VAL A 51 3.78 4.01 -9.32
CA VAL A 51 3.17 3.10 -10.30
C VAL A 51 2.75 1.78 -9.64
N LEU A 52 3.58 1.22 -8.77
CA LEU A 52 3.26 -0.02 -8.05
C LEU A 52 2.06 0.17 -7.10
N GLU A 53 1.96 1.30 -6.41
CA GLU A 53 0.82 1.64 -5.56
C GLU A 53 -0.46 1.85 -6.36
N LEU A 54 -0.39 2.44 -7.55
CA LEU A 54 -1.54 2.54 -8.46
C LEU A 54 -2.03 1.14 -8.86
N LEU A 55 -1.12 0.26 -9.26
CA LEU A 55 -1.46 -1.13 -9.58
C LEU A 55 -2.08 -1.84 -8.38
N ALA A 56 -1.50 -1.67 -7.19
CA ALA A 56 -2.02 -2.26 -5.96
C ALA A 56 -3.45 -1.78 -5.65
N ALA A 57 -3.72 -0.48 -5.77
CA ALA A 57 -5.03 0.11 -5.56
C ALA A 57 -6.07 -0.41 -6.56
N LEU A 58 -5.72 -0.52 -7.84
CA LEU A 58 -6.63 -1.07 -8.86
C LEU A 58 -6.94 -2.55 -8.61
N LEU A 59 -5.92 -3.35 -8.31
CA LEU A 59 -6.07 -4.78 -8.03
C LEU A 59 -6.92 -5.01 -6.77
N LEU A 60 -6.77 -4.18 -5.73
CA LEU A 60 -7.61 -4.25 -4.53
C LEU A 60 -9.10 -4.08 -4.85
N LEU A 61 -9.49 -3.33 -5.88
CA LEU A 61 -10.89 -3.12 -6.24
C LEU A 61 -11.48 -4.25 -7.11
N ILE A 62 -10.63 -5.09 -7.72
CA ILE A 62 -11.07 -6.22 -8.55
C ILE A 62 -11.14 -7.48 -7.69
N THR A 63 -12.35 -7.98 -7.42
CA THR A 63 -12.60 -9.06 -6.44
C THR A 63 -11.87 -10.38 -6.74
N SER A 64 -11.63 -10.71 -8.01
CA SER A 64 -10.92 -11.94 -8.37
C SER A 64 -9.42 -11.90 -8.03
N VAL A 65 -8.82 -10.71 -7.95
CA VAL A 65 -7.37 -10.49 -7.78
C VAL A 65 -7.03 -9.58 -6.60
N SER A 66 -8.00 -9.32 -5.72
CA SER A 66 -7.83 -8.47 -4.53
C SER A 66 -6.73 -8.98 -3.59
N TRP A 67 -6.49 -10.29 -3.54
CA TRP A 67 -5.39 -10.87 -2.79
C TRP A 67 -4.02 -10.46 -3.34
N ILE A 68 -3.86 -10.32 -4.66
CA ILE A 68 -2.63 -9.83 -5.30
C ILE A 68 -2.42 -8.36 -4.94
N GLY A 69 -3.48 -7.56 -5.06
CA GLY A 69 -3.44 -6.14 -4.67
C GLY A 69 -3.09 -5.94 -3.20
N ALA A 70 -3.65 -6.77 -2.32
CA ALA A 70 -3.34 -6.75 -0.88
C ALA A 70 -1.91 -7.19 -0.58
N LEU A 71 -1.39 -8.22 -1.28
CA LEU A 71 0.00 -8.67 -1.13
C LEU A 71 0.98 -7.56 -1.56
N LEU A 72 0.73 -6.93 -2.70
CA LEU A 72 1.55 -5.84 -3.21
C LEU A 72 1.50 -4.63 -2.26
N SER A 73 0.30 -4.24 -1.82
CA SER A 73 0.11 -3.13 -0.85
C SER A 73 0.86 -3.40 0.44
N LEU A 74 0.76 -4.63 0.98
CA LEU A 74 1.46 -5.02 2.20
C LEU A 74 2.98 -4.88 2.05
N GLY A 75 3.55 -5.39 0.95
CA GLY A 75 4.99 -5.28 0.68
C GLY A 75 5.47 -3.82 0.60
N LEU A 76 4.74 -2.98 -0.15
CA LEU A 76 5.07 -1.56 -0.32
C LEU A 76 5.00 -0.81 1.02
N MET A 77 3.94 -1.02 1.81
CA MET A 77 3.76 -0.34 3.09
C MET A 77 4.72 -0.83 4.17
N LEU A 78 5.10 -2.11 4.18
CA LEU A 78 6.16 -2.60 5.06
C LEU A 78 7.51 -1.95 4.73
N GLY A 79 7.81 -1.76 3.44
CA GLY A 79 8.97 -0.98 3.00
C GLY A 79 8.91 0.47 3.49
N ALA A 80 7.77 1.14 3.32
CA ALA A 80 7.55 2.51 3.79
C ALA A 80 7.71 2.64 5.31
N ILE A 81 7.08 1.76 6.09
CA ILE A 81 7.22 1.69 7.55
C ILE A 81 8.67 1.46 7.94
N GLY A 82 9.38 0.55 7.27
CA GLY A 82 10.80 0.30 7.50
C GLY A 82 11.64 1.56 7.32
N MET A 83 11.40 2.34 6.26
CA MET A 83 12.07 3.62 6.02
C MET A 83 11.72 4.67 7.09
N HIS A 84 10.47 4.72 7.56
CA HIS A 84 10.08 5.58 8.67
C HIS A 84 10.78 5.22 9.98
N LEU A 85 10.93 3.94 10.29
CA LEU A 85 11.57 3.49 11.52
C LEU A 85 13.11 3.61 11.50
N THR A 86 13.72 3.74 10.32
CA THR A 86 15.19 3.72 10.17
C THR A 86 15.79 5.03 9.68
N LEU A 87 15.20 5.68 8.67
CA LEU A 87 15.81 6.80 7.97
C LEU A 87 15.05 8.12 8.13
N LEU A 88 13.71 8.09 8.16
CA LEU A 88 12.88 9.30 8.13
C LEU A 88 12.41 9.74 9.52
N GLY A 89 12.15 8.79 10.43
CA GLY A 89 11.37 9.03 11.64
C GLY A 89 9.86 8.91 11.41
N ILE A 90 9.10 8.88 12.50
CA ILE A 90 7.63 8.81 12.44
C ILE A 90 7.03 10.11 11.91
N VAL A 91 7.55 11.25 12.36
CA VAL A 91 7.11 12.59 11.94
C VAL A 91 8.04 13.11 10.84
N VAL A 92 7.48 13.41 9.68
CA VAL A 92 8.21 13.91 8.51
C VAL A 92 7.69 15.30 8.17
N GLN A 93 8.59 16.29 8.04
CA GLN A 93 8.21 17.67 7.65
C GLN A 93 7.08 18.29 8.51
N GLY A 94 6.93 17.86 9.77
CA GLY A 94 5.89 18.35 10.67
C GLY A 94 4.48 17.77 10.43
N ASP A 95 4.36 16.66 9.68
CA ASP A 95 3.07 15.99 9.37
C ASP A 95 2.37 15.35 10.59
N GLY A 96 2.98 15.38 11.77
CA GLY A 96 2.46 14.77 13.00
C GLY A 96 2.38 13.23 12.96
N GLY A 97 3.07 12.57 12.02
CA GLY A 97 3.03 11.12 11.84
C GLY A 97 1.89 10.63 10.94
N TYR A 98 1.26 11.54 10.20
CA TYR A 98 0.16 11.24 9.29
C TYR A 98 0.51 10.14 8.28
N LEU A 99 1.64 10.27 7.57
CA LEU A 99 2.04 9.30 6.55
C LEU A 99 2.33 7.92 7.13
N PHE A 100 2.95 7.88 8.31
CA PHE A 100 3.23 6.64 9.02
C PHE A 100 1.93 5.92 9.42
N ILE A 101 0.96 6.66 9.96
CA ILE A 101 -0.34 6.12 10.36
C ILE A 101 -1.10 5.58 9.14
N LEU A 102 -1.10 6.31 8.03
CA LEU A 102 -1.70 5.83 6.78
C LEU A 102 -1.09 4.50 6.33
N ALA A 103 0.24 4.38 6.36
CA ALA A 103 0.92 3.13 6.01
C ALA A 103 0.48 1.97 6.91
N VAL A 104 0.39 2.19 8.22
CA VAL A 104 -0.08 1.18 9.19
C VAL A 104 -1.54 0.78 8.92
N VAL A 105 -2.43 1.73 8.62
CA VAL A 105 -3.83 1.43 8.27
C VAL A 105 -3.89 0.54 7.03
N VAL A 106 -3.12 0.86 5.98
CA VAL A 106 -3.08 0.05 4.75
C VAL A 106 -2.52 -1.35 5.04
N VAL A 107 -1.52 -1.50 5.90
CA VAL A 107 -1.02 -2.81 6.35
C VAL A 107 -2.15 -3.62 7.01
N ILE A 108 -2.87 -3.05 7.96
CA ILE A 108 -3.96 -3.74 8.68
C ILE A 108 -5.06 -4.17 7.70
N CYS A 109 -5.48 -3.26 6.81
CA CYS A 109 -6.45 -3.58 5.76
C CYS A 109 -5.95 -4.69 4.83
N SER A 110 -4.69 -4.64 4.40
CA SER A 110 -4.10 -5.62 3.48
C SER A 110 -3.98 -7.00 4.11
N VAL A 111 -3.55 -7.09 5.37
CA VAL A 111 -3.52 -8.35 6.14
C VAL A 111 -4.92 -8.95 6.27
N PHE A 112 -5.92 -8.12 6.56
CA PHE A 112 -7.31 -8.58 6.66
C PHE A 112 -7.86 -9.10 5.32
N VAL A 113 -7.56 -8.42 4.21
CA VAL A 113 -7.95 -8.87 2.86
C VAL A 113 -7.26 -10.19 2.51
N LEU A 114 -5.95 -10.32 2.75
CA LEU A 114 -5.21 -11.56 2.51
C LEU A 114 -5.76 -12.73 3.33
N TRP A 115 -6.08 -12.50 4.61
CA TRP A 115 -6.69 -13.53 5.46
C TRP A 115 -8.05 -13.98 4.93
N THR A 116 -8.84 -13.03 4.41
CA THR A 116 -10.17 -13.31 3.85
C THR A 116 -10.07 -14.05 2.51
N ASP A 117 -9.13 -13.67 1.65
CA ASP A 117 -8.93 -14.26 0.32
C ASP A 117 -7.94 -15.44 0.30
N ARG A 118 -7.49 -15.94 1.46
CA ARG A 118 -6.46 -16.98 1.59
C ARG A 118 -6.74 -18.23 0.75
N GLU A 119 -8.00 -18.64 0.66
CA GLU A 119 -8.41 -19.82 -0.12
C GLU A 119 -8.21 -19.60 -1.62
N ARG A 120 -8.48 -18.38 -2.12
CA ARG A 120 -8.23 -18.00 -3.52
C ARG A 120 -6.74 -17.95 -3.82
N ALA A 121 -5.96 -17.39 -2.90
CA ALA A 121 -4.50 -17.32 -3.03
C ALA A 121 -3.87 -18.73 -3.07
N ILE A 122 -4.27 -19.63 -2.16
CA ILE A 122 -3.78 -21.01 -2.12
C ILE A 122 -4.19 -21.77 -3.39
N ALA A 123 -5.46 -21.70 -3.81
CA ALA A 123 -5.93 -22.37 -5.01
C ALA A 123 -5.15 -21.93 -6.27
N PHE A 124 -4.82 -20.64 -6.39
CA PHE A 124 -3.98 -20.14 -7.48
C PHE A 124 -2.56 -20.73 -7.41
N LEU A 125 -1.92 -20.76 -6.24
CA LEU A 125 -0.59 -21.34 -6.07
C LEU A 125 -0.55 -22.85 -6.37
N GLU A 126 -1.62 -23.58 -6.06
CA GLU A 126 -1.75 -24.99 -6.42
C GLU A 126 -1.87 -25.18 -7.94
N SER A 127 -2.63 -24.33 -8.63
CA SER A 127 -2.75 -24.38 -10.09
C SER A 127 -1.46 -24.09 -10.85
N LEU A 128 -0.46 -23.46 -10.22
CA LEU A 128 0.86 -23.23 -10.82
C LEU A 128 1.80 -24.45 -10.70
N LYS A 129 1.46 -25.43 -9.86
CA LYS A 129 2.28 -26.64 -9.63
C LYS A 129 1.86 -27.82 -10.52
N SER A 130 0.71 -27.72 -11.19
CA SER A 130 0.21 -28.69 -12.18
C SER A 130 0.71 -28.34 -13.57
#